data_AF-A0AAN6X932-F1
#
_entry.id   AF-A0AAN6X932-F1
#
_cell.length_a   1.000
_cell.length_b   1.000
_cell.length_c   1.000
_cell.angle_alpha   90.00
_cell.angle_beta   90.00
_cell.angle_gamma   90.00
#
_symmetry.space_group_name_H-M   'P 1'
#
loop_
_entity.id
_entity.type
_entity.pdbx_description
1 polymer ?
#
loop_
_entity_poly.entity_id
_entity_poly.type
_entity_poly.pdbx_seq_one_letter_code
_entity_poly.pdbx_strand_id
1 'polypeptide(L)'
;MSELQKKWAKARLSNSMQAHAYTPTQAMGTTAIPVPGTALPPPVSLPEFNELDEEDEDQFGSLSSIPNHPQDDDSSSASSVSSTGTVIPSPGRALFARPQGFPNRSLDPIPWTTYFERELFLPSSDGSITYHVYLTSPAPPASSGTTSSPAPGTTTKPSTGGPLFVTHHGAGSSALSFAVLGAEIRKRLPSAGILSLDARGHGLTTLSTPSEPIDLSLPTLSQDLCNAILLTAKAMSWPEIPPLILVGHSLGGAVVTELAYQPLLPPSASLLGYAVLDVVEGSALDALQSMQTYLSTRPQGFNTLKEGIEWHVRSRTIRNSVSARVSVPALLVDTTATTTTTTVTTVTTTTTVTTVTEQPPSPQPKTSKPWRWRTDLSSTQPFWQGWFVGLSKKFLGQGAKGPGRGAGKMLLLAGTDRLDTELTIGQMQGKYALQVFPEAGHFVHEDLPEKTAVALVDFYRRNDRSALVLPPKVSELLAQGRRV
;
A
#
# COMPACT_ATOMS: atom_id res chain seq x y z
N MET A 1 0.46 -17.37 -44.50
CA MET A 1 -0.05 -16.07 -44.04
C MET A 1 -1.57 -16.08 -44.15
N SER A 2 -2.29 -15.58 -43.15
CA SER A 2 -3.77 -15.58 -43.14
C SER A 2 -4.35 -14.39 -43.93
N GLU A 3 -5.62 -14.48 -44.32
CA GLU A 3 -6.33 -13.39 -45.00
C GLU A 3 -6.41 -12.09 -44.15
N LEU A 4 -6.35 -12.20 -42.82
CA LEU A 4 -6.18 -11.02 -41.95
C LEU A 4 -4.89 -10.25 -42.26
N GLN A 5 -3.77 -10.95 -42.46
CA GLN A 5 -2.48 -10.31 -42.72
C GLN A 5 -2.49 -9.58 -44.08
N LYS A 6 -3.22 -10.10 -45.08
CA LYS A 6 -3.43 -9.41 -46.37
C LYS A 6 -4.30 -8.16 -46.23
N LYS A 7 -5.38 -8.21 -45.43
CA LYS A 7 -6.24 -7.04 -45.14
C LYS A 7 -5.44 -5.91 -44.47
N TRP A 8 -4.60 -6.22 -43.49
CA TRP A 8 -3.78 -5.23 -42.80
C TRP A 8 -2.69 -4.61 -43.69
N ALA A 9 -2.07 -5.38 -44.59
CA ALA A 9 -1.13 -4.84 -45.57
C ALA A 9 -1.80 -3.84 -46.53
N LYS A 10 -3.03 -4.12 -46.99
CA LYS A 10 -3.77 -3.25 -47.92
C LYS A 10 -4.20 -1.92 -47.28
N ALA A 11 -4.59 -1.92 -46.00
CA ALA A 11 -4.93 -0.70 -45.25
C ALA A 11 -3.71 0.21 -44.99
N ARG A 12 -2.49 -0.34 -45.00
CA ARG A 12 -1.25 0.41 -44.74
C ARG A 12 -0.77 1.24 -45.95
N LEU A 13 -1.25 0.94 -47.15
CA LEU A 13 -0.93 1.63 -48.40
C LEU A 13 -1.87 2.80 -48.73
N SER A 14 -3.10 2.82 -48.18
CA SER A 14 -4.06 3.90 -48.45
C SER A 14 -3.84 5.16 -47.60
N ASN A 15 -3.17 5.06 -46.45
CA ASN A 15 -3.01 6.18 -45.50
C ASN A 15 -1.71 6.99 -45.67
N SER A 16 -0.88 6.73 -46.69
CA SER A 16 0.39 7.44 -46.89
C SER A 16 0.36 8.56 -47.95
N MET A 17 -0.82 9.02 -48.38
CA MET A 17 -0.95 10.07 -49.42
C MET A 17 -1.67 11.35 -48.97
N GLN A 18 -1.80 11.61 -47.66
CA GLN A 18 -2.26 12.90 -47.14
C GLN A 18 -1.36 13.41 -46.01
N ALA A 19 -0.20 13.94 -46.40
CA ALA A 19 0.72 14.62 -45.50
C ALA A 19 1.47 15.77 -46.22
N HIS A 20 0.82 16.93 -46.31
CA HIS A 20 1.39 18.26 -46.52
C HIS A 20 0.28 19.28 -46.17
N ALA A 21 0.52 20.46 -45.61
CA ALA A 21 1.63 21.04 -44.83
C ALA A 21 1.08 22.37 -44.27
N TYR A 22 1.52 22.89 -43.11
CA TYR A 22 1.52 24.35 -42.84
C TYR A 22 2.34 24.71 -41.60
N THR A 23 3.24 25.68 -41.77
CA THR A 23 4.00 26.38 -40.71
C THR A 23 3.28 27.68 -40.29
N PRO A 24 3.59 28.26 -39.11
CA PRO A 24 2.81 29.35 -38.52
C PRO A 24 3.30 30.77 -38.90
N THR A 25 2.38 31.73 -38.94
CA THR A 25 2.68 33.17 -39.03
C THR A 25 1.76 33.97 -38.10
N GLN A 26 2.26 35.09 -37.55
CA GLN A 26 1.59 35.95 -36.58
C GLN A 26 0.63 36.99 -37.20
N ALA A 27 -0.21 37.56 -36.32
CA ALA A 27 -0.59 38.98 -36.20
C ALA A 27 -2.03 39.42 -36.55
N MET A 28 -2.66 40.03 -35.52
CA MET A 28 -3.56 41.21 -35.53
C MET A 28 -4.82 41.22 -36.41
N GLY A 29 -5.98 41.44 -35.78
CA GLY A 29 -7.20 41.86 -36.49
C GLY A 29 -8.47 41.77 -35.63
N THR A 30 -9.03 42.91 -35.24
CA THR A 30 -10.31 43.01 -34.53
C THR A 30 -11.51 42.84 -35.46
N THR A 31 -12.56 42.14 -35.03
CA THR A 31 -13.97 42.56 -35.15
C THR A 31 -14.90 41.57 -34.47
N ALA A 32 -15.95 42.06 -33.81
CA ALA A 32 -16.99 41.25 -33.20
C ALA A 32 -18.25 41.24 -34.09
N ILE A 33 -18.90 40.08 -34.22
CA ILE A 33 -20.25 39.94 -34.79
C ILE A 33 -21.07 39.03 -33.85
N PRO A 34 -22.29 39.42 -33.44
CA PRO A 34 -23.09 38.66 -32.50
C PRO A 34 -23.89 37.53 -33.18
N VAL A 35 -24.15 36.46 -32.44
CA VAL A 35 -25.07 35.36 -32.82
C VAL A 35 -26.06 35.15 -31.66
N PRO A 36 -27.37 35.03 -31.92
CA PRO A 36 -28.40 35.19 -30.89
C PRO A 36 -28.56 33.98 -29.96
N GLY A 37 -29.09 34.24 -28.77
CA GLY A 37 -29.29 33.22 -27.75
C GLY A 37 -30.38 32.20 -28.09
N THR A 38 -30.08 30.93 -27.84
CA THR A 38 -31.05 29.84 -27.73
C THR A 38 -31.10 29.38 -26.29
N ALA A 39 -32.29 29.40 -25.69
CA ALA A 39 -32.49 28.95 -24.31
C ALA A 39 -32.42 27.41 -24.24
N LEU A 40 -31.58 26.89 -23.34
CA LEU A 40 -31.58 25.47 -22.99
C LEU A 40 -32.74 25.17 -22.03
N PRO A 41 -33.49 24.06 -22.21
CA PRO A 41 -34.45 23.60 -21.21
C PRO A 41 -33.71 23.10 -19.95
N PRO A 42 -34.37 23.11 -18.77
CA PRO A 42 -33.75 22.67 -17.52
C PRO A 42 -33.44 21.17 -17.53
N PRO A 43 -32.42 20.72 -16.77
CA PRO A 43 -32.07 19.31 -16.70
C PRO A 43 -33.17 18.50 -16.02
N VAL A 44 -33.49 17.34 -16.60
CA VAL A 44 -34.42 16.35 -16.02
C VAL A 44 -33.73 15.68 -14.83
N SER A 45 -34.41 15.65 -13.68
CA SER A 45 -33.94 14.93 -12.49
C SER A 45 -33.88 13.42 -12.77
N LEU A 46 -32.70 12.82 -12.62
CA LEU A 46 -32.55 11.37 -12.60
C LEU A 46 -32.94 10.84 -11.20
N PRO A 47 -33.62 9.67 -11.11
CA PRO A 47 -34.06 9.12 -9.85
C PRO A 47 -32.90 8.58 -9.00
N GLU A 48 -33.14 8.58 -7.70
CA GLU A 48 -32.25 8.15 -6.63
C GLU A 48 -32.02 6.62 -6.68
N PHE A 49 -30.79 6.18 -6.94
CA PHE A 49 -30.44 4.76 -6.94
C PHE A 49 -30.29 4.26 -5.50
N ASN A 50 -31.24 3.42 -5.09
CA ASN A 50 -31.27 2.78 -3.78
C ASN A 50 -31.00 1.28 -3.97
N GLU A 51 -29.73 0.84 -3.87
CA GLU A 51 -29.35 -0.56 -4.00
C GLU A 51 -29.64 -1.35 -2.71
N LEU A 52 -30.89 -1.77 -2.55
CA LEU A 52 -31.31 -2.91 -1.74
C LEU A 52 -32.42 -3.67 -2.49
N ASP A 53 -32.53 -4.97 -2.18
CA ASP A 53 -33.57 -5.92 -2.62
C ASP A 53 -33.36 -6.59 -4.00
N GLU A 54 -32.56 -7.66 -4.01
CA GLU A 54 -32.78 -8.84 -4.88
C GLU A 54 -32.56 -10.13 -4.05
N GLU A 55 -33.65 -10.70 -3.50
CA GLU A 55 -33.73 -12.11 -3.10
C GLU A 55 -34.96 -12.75 -3.79
N ASP A 56 -34.71 -13.89 -4.45
CA ASP A 56 -35.59 -15.00 -4.84
C ASP A 56 -36.98 -14.77 -5.51
N GLU A 57 -37.14 -15.32 -6.73
CA GLU A 57 -38.28 -16.19 -7.08
C GLU A 57 -37.85 -17.26 -8.11
N ASP A 58 -38.69 -18.30 -8.30
CA ASP A 58 -38.25 -19.69 -8.41
C ASP A 58 -38.70 -20.42 -9.71
N GLN A 59 -37.95 -21.48 -10.07
CA GLN A 59 -38.43 -22.77 -10.62
C GLN A 59 -39.19 -22.90 -11.98
N PHE A 60 -38.63 -23.71 -12.90
CA PHE A 60 -39.20 -24.95 -13.53
C PHE A 60 -38.24 -25.42 -14.68
N GLY A 61 -38.01 -26.71 -14.98
CA GLY A 61 -38.61 -27.94 -14.46
C GLY A 61 -37.78 -29.23 -14.73
N SER A 62 -38.38 -30.38 -14.43
CA SER A 62 -37.76 -31.70 -14.16
C SER A 62 -37.47 -32.60 -15.38
N LEU A 63 -36.55 -33.59 -15.22
CA LEU A 63 -36.78 -35.01 -15.58
C LEU A 63 -35.67 -35.99 -15.06
N SER A 64 -36.05 -36.93 -14.17
CA SER A 64 -35.62 -38.37 -14.00
C SER A 64 -34.18 -38.85 -14.36
N SER A 65 -33.48 -39.76 -13.66
CA SER A 65 -33.89 -40.92 -12.80
C SER A 65 -32.71 -41.53 -11.97
N ILE A 66 -32.99 -42.54 -11.13
CA ILE A 66 -32.24 -43.12 -9.97
C ILE A 66 -32.51 -44.67 -9.95
N PRO A 67 -31.72 -45.62 -9.34
CA PRO A 67 -30.64 -45.54 -8.31
C PRO A 67 -29.33 -46.38 -8.56
N ASN A 68 -28.34 -46.33 -7.64
CA ASN A 68 -27.94 -47.52 -6.84
C ASN A 68 -26.95 -47.22 -5.68
N HIS A 69 -27.21 -47.84 -4.52
CA HIS A 69 -26.37 -48.01 -3.32
C HIS A 69 -26.06 -49.55 -3.20
N PRO A 70 -25.24 -50.13 -2.28
CA PRO A 70 -25.31 -49.95 -0.81
C PRO A 70 -23.96 -49.95 -0.04
N GLN A 71 -24.03 -49.69 1.28
CA GLN A 71 -23.28 -50.38 2.38
C GLN A 71 -21.75 -50.15 2.58
N ASP A 72 -21.16 -50.24 3.79
CA ASP A 72 -21.59 -50.75 5.13
C ASP A 72 -21.05 -49.90 6.32
N ASP A 73 -21.78 -49.92 7.46
CA ASP A 73 -21.37 -50.11 8.88
C ASP A 73 -20.28 -49.25 9.62
N ASP A 74 -20.35 -48.99 10.94
CA ASP A 74 -21.45 -49.00 11.94
C ASP A 74 -20.99 -48.35 13.29
N SER A 75 -21.94 -48.13 14.23
CA SER A 75 -21.77 -47.88 15.69
C SER A 75 -21.16 -46.54 16.19
N SER A 76 -21.96 -45.63 16.81
CA SER A 76 -22.58 -45.68 18.16
C SER A 76 -21.64 -45.21 19.29
N SER A 77 -21.81 -43.99 19.82
CA SER A 77 -22.84 -43.56 20.79
C SER A 77 -22.59 -44.02 22.24
N ALA A 78 -22.24 -43.06 23.10
CA ALA A 78 -22.36 -43.20 24.56
C ALA A 78 -23.00 -41.93 25.14
N SER A 79 -24.26 -42.03 25.54
CA SER A 79 -24.96 -41.04 26.35
C SER A 79 -25.85 -41.78 27.33
N SER A 80 -25.69 -41.51 28.62
CA SER A 80 -26.78 -41.45 29.63
C SER A 80 -26.22 -41.58 31.05
N VAL A 81 -26.45 -40.56 31.88
CA VAL A 81 -26.99 -40.76 33.22
C VAL A 81 -28.09 -39.73 33.43
N SER A 82 -29.21 -40.17 34.02
CA SER A 82 -30.42 -39.37 34.21
C SER A 82 -30.67 -39.15 35.70
N SER A 83 -31.21 -38.00 36.07
CA SER A 83 -31.95 -37.83 37.33
C SER A 83 -32.89 -36.63 37.24
N THR A 84 -34.18 -36.90 37.44
CA THR A 84 -35.25 -35.91 37.52
C THR A 84 -35.26 -35.26 38.91
N GLY A 85 -35.27 -33.92 38.95
CA GLY A 85 -35.42 -33.15 40.18
C GLY A 85 -36.09 -31.81 39.89
N THR A 86 -37.32 -31.62 40.37
CA THR A 86 -38.08 -30.39 40.17
C THR A 86 -37.51 -29.26 41.04
N VAL A 87 -36.87 -28.27 40.41
CA VAL A 87 -36.34 -27.08 41.08
C VAL A 87 -37.12 -25.85 40.65
N ILE A 88 -37.71 -25.15 41.63
CA ILE A 88 -38.40 -23.88 41.43
C ILE A 88 -37.34 -22.77 41.23
N PRO A 89 -37.35 -22.00 40.13
CA PRO A 89 -36.35 -20.95 39.92
C PRO A 89 -36.63 -19.70 40.75
N SER A 90 -35.63 -19.22 41.50
CA SER A 90 -35.67 -17.92 42.18
C SER A 90 -35.70 -16.76 41.15
N PRO A 91 -36.52 -15.71 41.33
CA PRO A 91 -36.59 -14.60 40.39
C PRO A 91 -35.35 -13.70 40.51
N GLY A 92 -34.39 -13.83 39.59
CA GLY A 92 -33.15 -13.04 39.66
C GLY A 92 -32.14 -13.13 38.50
N ARG A 93 -32.44 -13.82 37.40
CA ARG A 93 -31.59 -13.83 36.19
C ARG A 93 -32.41 -13.69 34.91
N ALA A 94 -31.97 -12.81 34.02
CA ALA A 94 -32.64 -12.53 32.75
C ALA A 94 -32.51 -13.71 31.77
N LEU A 95 -33.57 -14.48 31.61
CA LEU A 95 -33.63 -15.66 30.72
C LEU A 95 -33.88 -15.31 29.23
N PHE A 96 -33.73 -14.03 28.85
CA PHE A 96 -33.84 -13.55 27.46
C PHE A 96 -32.56 -12.85 26.97
N ALA A 97 -31.41 -13.17 27.57
CA ALA A 97 -30.12 -12.78 27.00
C ALA A 97 -29.88 -13.57 25.70
N ARG A 98 -29.95 -12.87 24.56
CA ARG A 98 -29.56 -13.38 23.23
C ARG A 98 -28.16 -14.01 23.32
N PRO A 99 -27.90 -15.19 22.71
CA PRO A 99 -26.58 -15.81 22.78
C PRO A 99 -25.52 -14.82 22.30
N GLN A 100 -24.49 -14.56 23.12
CA GLN A 100 -23.34 -13.79 22.68
C GLN A 100 -22.61 -14.58 21.60
N GLY A 101 -22.81 -14.18 20.35
CA GLY A 101 -22.19 -14.82 19.20
C GLY A 101 -20.69 -14.59 19.19
N PHE A 102 -19.95 -15.70 19.08
CA PHE A 102 -18.51 -15.78 18.80
C PHE A 102 -17.57 -15.22 19.88
N PRO A 103 -16.34 -15.77 20.03
CA PRO A 103 -15.37 -15.24 20.98
C PRO A 103 -15.06 -13.78 20.64
N ASN A 104 -15.26 -12.90 21.62
CA ASN A 104 -15.12 -11.45 21.51
C ASN A 104 -13.68 -11.06 21.11
N ARG A 105 -13.42 -11.01 19.79
CA ARG A 105 -12.15 -10.54 19.22
C ARG A 105 -12.08 -9.03 19.47
N SER A 106 -11.52 -8.63 20.60
CA SER A 106 -11.48 -7.22 20.97
C SER A 106 -10.78 -6.40 19.89
N LEU A 107 -11.41 -5.30 19.47
CA LEU A 107 -10.87 -4.33 18.51
C LEU A 107 -9.85 -3.37 19.14
N ASP A 108 -9.24 -3.74 20.27
CA ASP A 108 -8.23 -2.91 20.92
C ASP A 108 -6.96 -2.83 20.05
N PRO A 109 -6.28 -1.68 19.98
CA PRO A 109 -5.08 -1.50 19.16
C PRO A 109 -4.01 -2.56 19.42
N ILE A 110 -3.30 -2.98 18.37
CA ILE A 110 -2.11 -3.82 18.46
C ILE A 110 -0.88 -2.90 18.30
N PRO A 111 0.06 -2.86 19.27
CA PRO A 111 1.22 -1.98 19.17
C PRO A 111 2.17 -2.42 18.06
N TRP A 112 2.85 -1.45 17.44
CA TRP A 112 3.79 -1.70 16.34
C TRP A 112 4.92 -2.67 16.70
N THR A 113 5.32 -2.69 17.99
CA THR A 113 6.34 -3.58 18.57
C THR A 113 6.01 -5.07 18.46
N THR A 114 4.77 -5.40 18.10
CA THR A 114 4.35 -6.77 17.76
C THR A 114 4.94 -7.25 16.41
N TYR A 115 5.26 -6.31 15.51
CA TYR A 115 5.63 -6.58 14.12
C TYR A 115 7.02 -6.08 13.72
N PHE A 116 7.48 -4.98 14.33
CA PHE A 116 8.79 -4.39 14.06
C PHE A 116 9.73 -4.45 15.27
N GLU A 117 11.02 -4.60 14.99
CA GLU A 117 12.08 -4.70 16.00
C GLU A 117 12.37 -3.34 16.66
N ARG A 118 12.31 -2.24 15.89
CA ARG A 118 12.51 -0.86 16.36
C ARG A 118 11.80 0.15 15.46
N GLU A 119 11.65 1.37 15.97
CA GLU A 119 11.38 2.57 15.17
C GLU A 119 12.62 3.47 15.17
N LEU A 120 12.78 4.30 14.14
CA LEU A 120 13.90 5.23 13.99
C LEU A 120 13.39 6.60 13.54
N PHE A 121 13.90 7.65 14.17
CA PHE A 121 13.72 9.05 13.79
C PHE A 121 15.02 9.53 13.13
N LEU A 122 14.96 9.78 11.83
CA LEU A 122 16.11 10.00 10.96
C LEU A 122 16.09 11.44 10.43
N PRO A 123 16.77 12.40 11.09
CA PRO A 123 16.83 13.78 10.61
C PRO A 123 17.60 13.87 9.29
N SER A 124 17.08 14.68 8.36
CA SER A 124 17.78 15.05 7.15
C SER A 124 19.03 15.88 7.44
N SER A 125 19.96 15.94 6.49
CA SER A 125 21.24 16.66 6.65
C SER A 125 21.09 18.17 6.85
N ASP A 126 19.98 18.76 6.40
CA ASP A 126 19.60 20.16 6.55
C ASP A 126 18.62 20.39 7.73
N GLY A 127 18.16 19.32 8.40
CA GLY A 127 17.20 19.39 9.50
C GLY A 127 15.78 19.81 9.10
N SER A 128 15.45 19.88 7.80
CA SER A 128 14.12 20.30 7.32
C SER A 128 13.03 19.26 7.57
N ILE A 129 13.40 17.98 7.60
CA ILE A 129 12.51 16.83 7.79
C ILE A 129 13.15 15.80 8.72
N THR A 130 12.36 15.20 9.61
CA THR A 130 12.76 13.99 10.34
C THR A 130 11.91 12.83 9.85
N TYR A 131 12.52 11.94 9.09
CA TYR A 131 11.86 10.74 8.58
C TYR A 131 11.61 9.76 9.71
N HIS A 132 10.40 9.23 9.77
CA HIS A 132 10.06 8.15 10.68
C HIS A 132 9.95 6.82 9.93
N VAL A 133 10.67 5.81 10.42
CA VAL A 133 10.64 4.46 9.84
C VAL A 133 10.50 3.40 10.92
N TYR A 134 9.76 2.34 10.62
CA TYR A 134 9.81 1.10 11.39
C TYR A 134 10.76 0.12 10.69
N LEU A 135 11.61 -0.53 11.49
CA LEU A 135 12.63 -1.45 11.00
C LEU A 135 12.55 -2.79 11.73
N THR A 136 12.61 -3.86 10.95
CA THR A 136 13.13 -5.16 11.38
C THR A 136 14.40 -5.43 10.59
N SER A 137 15.53 -5.65 11.25
CA SER A 137 16.82 -5.81 10.57
C SER A 137 16.85 -7.07 9.72
N PRO A 138 17.49 -7.02 8.52
CA PRO A 138 17.85 -8.23 7.80
C PRO A 138 18.91 -9.00 8.58
N ALA A 139 18.95 -10.32 8.37
CA ALA A 139 20.03 -11.13 8.92
C ALA A 139 21.38 -10.64 8.34
N PRO A 140 22.43 -10.53 9.18
CA PRO A 140 23.74 -10.13 8.69
C PRO A 140 24.27 -11.14 7.67
N PRO A 141 25.24 -10.74 6.83
CA PRO A 141 26.12 -11.69 6.14
C PRO A 141 26.54 -12.81 7.10
N ALA A 142 26.38 -14.07 6.69
CA ALA A 142 27.01 -15.16 7.40
C ALA A 142 28.53 -14.89 7.37
N SER A 143 29.10 -14.65 8.54
CA SER A 143 30.54 -14.55 8.71
C SER A 143 31.20 -15.78 8.10
N SER A 144 32.36 -15.62 7.47
CA SER A 144 33.19 -16.71 6.92
C SER A 144 33.85 -17.57 8.03
N GLY A 145 33.06 -17.92 9.05
CA GLY A 145 33.44 -18.51 10.32
C GLY A 145 33.10 -19.99 10.43
N THR A 146 33.49 -20.80 9.44
CA THR A 146 33.82 -22.21 9.65
C THR A 146 35.08 -22.53 8.88
N THR A 147 36.09 -23.06 9.57
CA THR A 147 37.45 -23.29 9.09
C THR A 147 37.62 -24.47 8.12
N SER A 148 36.56 -24.82 7.39
CA SER A 148 36.67 -25.69 6.22
C SER A 148 37.15 -24.86 5.03
N SER A 149 38.43 -24.98 4.67
CA SER A 149 38.94 -24.40 3.42
C SER A 149 38.02 -24.79 2.26
N PRO A 150 37.57 -23.83 1.42
CA PRO A 150 36.84 -24.15 0.21
C PRO A 150 37.65 -25.13 -0.65
N ALA A 151 36.98 -26.10 -1.27
CA ALA A 151 37.65 -27.03 -2.16
C ALA A 151 38.37 -26.26 -3.29
N PRO A 152 39.60 -26.63 -3.69
CA PRO A 152 40.34 -25.90 -4.71
C PRO A 152 39.55 -25.71 -6.02
N GLY A 153 39.11 -24.48 -6.26
CA GLY A 153 38.33 -24.08 -7.44
C GLY A 153 36.86 -23.69 -7.19
N THR A 154 36.36 -23.65 -5.96
CA THR A 154 35.03 -23.07 -5.66
C THR A 154 35.12 -21.61 -5.21
N THR A 155 34.82 -20.67 -6.11
CA THR A 155 34.64 -19.25 -5.80
C THR A 155 33.25 -18.99 -5.21
N THR A 156 33.04 -19.38 -3.95
CA THR A 156 31.82 -19.00 -3.21
C THR A 156 31.80 -17.49 -2.99
N LYS A 157 30.90 -16.79 -3.68
CA LYS A 157 30.64 -15.36 -3.43
C LYS A 157 30.30 -15.16 -1.95
N PRO A 158 30.84 -14.13 -1.26
CA PRO A 158 30.47 -13.86 0.13
C PRO A 158 28.95 -13.70 0.25
N SER A 159 28.38 -14.28 1.31
CA SER A 159 26.93 -14.20 1.53
C SER A 159 26.51 -12.74 1.75
N THR A 160 25.50 -12.28 1.02
CA THR A 160 25.13 -10.85 0.97
C THR A 160 24.20 -10.41 2.11
N GLY A 161 24.12 -11.19 3.19
CA GLY A 161 23.07 -11.08 4.20
C GLY A 161 21.68 -11.42 3.65
N GLY A 162 20.65 -11.17 4.44
CA GLY A 162 19.26 -11.23 3.97
C GLY A 162 18.86 -9.98 3.18
N PRO A 163 17.84 -10.06 2.31
CA PRO A 163 17.34 -8.91 1.58
C PRO A 163 16.62 -7.93 2.50
N LEU A 164 16.53 -6.66 2.08
CA LEU A 164 15.71 -5.65 2.71
C LEU A 164 14.49 -5.34 1.83
N PHE A 165 13.31 -5.66 2.33
CA PHE A 165 12.06 -5.19 1.74
C PHE A 165 11.80 -3.77 2.24
N VAL A 166 11.86 -2.78 1.34
CA VAL A 166 11.56 -1.38 1.65
C VAL A 166 10.15 -1.06 1.19
N THR A 167 9.27 -0.69 2.12
CA THR A 167 7.84 -0.54 1.89
C THR A 167 7.39 0.91 1.94
N HIS A 168 6.58 1.34 0.95
CA HIS A 168 5.96 2.66 0.90
C HIS A 168 4.43 2.54 0.79
N HIS A 169 3.71 3.24 1.68
CA HIS A 169 2.25 3.19 1.77
C HIS A 169 1.53 4.08 0.75
N GLY A 170 0.24 3.83 0.57
CA GLY A 170 -0.68 4.68 -0.20
C GLY A 170 -1.02 5.99 0.51
N ALA A 171 -1.59 6.94 -0.22
CA ALA A 171 -1.93 8.27 0.33
C ALA A 171 -3.00 8.15 1.45
N GLY A 172 -2.82 8.88 2.55
CA GLY A 172 -3.67 8.81 3.74
C GLY A 172 -3.51 7.54 4.58
N SER A 173 -2.53 6.68 4.26
CA SER A 173 -2.13 5.51 5.06
C SER A 173 -0.86 5.82 5.89
N SER A 174 -0.20 4.78 6.42
CA SER A 174 1.06 4.88 7.18
C SER A 174 1.95 3.65 6.97
N ALA A 175 3.19 3.70 7.45
CA ALA A 175 4.13 2.59 7.46
C ALA A 175 3.56 1.31 8.10
N LEU A 176 2.65 1.45 9.06
CA LEU A 176 2.01 0.34 9.77
C LEU A 176 1.05 -0.49 8.90
N SER A 177 0.64 0.01 7.73
CA SER A 177 -0.10 -0.80 6.74
C SER A 177 0.72 -2.02 6.26
N PHE A 178 2.05 -1.98 6.35
CA PHE A 178 2.91 -3.11 6.02
C PHE A 178 3.26 -4.02 7.21
N ALA A 179 2.76 -3.76 8.42
CA ALA A 179 3.14 -4.48 9.64
C ALA A 179 2.86 -5.99 9.54
N VAL A 180 1.63 -6.37 9.18
CA VAL A 180 1.23 -7.78 9.08
C VAL A 180 1.94 -8.46 7.90
N LEU A 181 2.01 -7.80 6.74
CA LEU A 181 2.74 -8.31 5.57
C LEU A 181 4.23 -8.55 5.88
N GLY A 182 4.88 -7.64 6.61
CA GLY A 182 6.28 -7.79 7.02
C GLY A 182 6.51 -9.04 7.88
N ALA A 183 5.60 -9.32 8.81
CA ALA A 183 5.65 -10.56 9.59
C ALA A 183 5.41 -11.82 8.74
N GLU A 184 4.45 -11.80 7.79
CA GLU A 184 4.22 -12.94 6.88
C GLU A 184 5.41 -13.18 5.93
N ILE A 185 6.09 -12.13 5.46
CA ILE A 185 7.35 -12.24 4.71
C ILE A 185 8.40 -12.94 5.58
N ARG A 186 8.60 -12.50 6.83
CA ARG A 186 9.62 -13.07 7.72
C ARG A 186 9.33 -14.51 8.17
N LYS A 187 8.06 -14.92 8.29
CA LYS A 187 7.71 -16.35 8.50
C LYS A 187 8.21 -17.24 7.34
N ARG A 188 8.23 -16.71 6.12
CA ARG A 188 8.60 -17.44 4.89
C ARG A 188 10.06 -17.24 4.47
N LEU A 189 10.69 -16.16 4.95
CA LEU A 189 12.07 -15.79 4.73
C LEU A 189 12.63 -15.13 6.00
N PRO A 190 13.06 -15.92 7.01
CA PRO A 190 13.46 -15.38 8.33
C PRO A 190 14.63 -14.40 8.31
N SER A 191 15.46 -14.46 7.26
CA SER A 191 16.57 -13.54 7.02
C SER A 191 16.15 -12.17 6.49
N ALA A 192 14.92 -12.00 6.01
CA ALA A 192 14.46 -10.73 5.45
C ALA A 192 14.36 -9.63 6.51
N GLY A 193 14.88 -8.45 6.15
CA GLY A 193 14.60 -7.20 6.83
C GLY A 193 13.38 -6.52 6.22
N ILE A 194 12.67 -5.74 7.03
CA ILE A 194 11.52 -4.92 6.60
C ILE A 194 11.80 -3.48 7.05
N LEU A 195 11.84 -2.54 6.11
CA LEU A 195 11.96 -1.11 6.37
C LEU A 195 10.72 -0.40 5.85
N SER A 196 9.85 0.08 6.74
CA SER A 196 8.60 0.74 6.37
C SER A 196 8.64 2.22 6.73
N LEU A 197 8.49 3.09 5.73
CA LEU A 197 8.57 4.55 5.86
C LEU A 197 7.19 5.18 6.05
N ASP A 198 7.06 6.07 7.04
CA ASP A 198 5.97 7.05 7.06
C ASP A 198 6.34 8.19 6.10
N ALA A 199 5.58 8.37 5.03
CA ALA A 199 5.81 9.46 4.09
C ALA A 199 5.66 10.83 4.79
N ARG A 200 6.24 11.89 4.23
CA ARG A 200 5.98 13.26 4.72
C ARG A 200 4.48 13.56 4.78
N GLY A 201 4.06 14.29 5.82
CA GLY A 201 2.63 14.54 6.08
C GLY A 201 1.82 13.32 6.53
N HIS A 202 2.47 12.18 6.82
CA HIS A 202 1.84 10.94 7.29
C HIS A 202 2.58 10.38 8.51
N GLY A 203 1.89 9.54 9.29
CA GLY A 203 2.45 8.85 10.46
C GLY A 203 3.21 9.74 11.44
N LEU A 204 4.45 9.40 11.79
CA LEU A 204 5.27 10.20 12.71
C LEU A 204 6.40 10.99 12.02
N THR A 205 6.42 11.07 10.68
CA THR A 205 7.39 11.91 9.95
C THR A 205 7.04 13.39 10.12
N THR A 206 8.00 14.20 10.59
CA THR A 206 7.79 15.61 10.92
C THR A 206 8.57 16.54 9.99
N LEU A 207 8.01 17.73 9.75
CA LEU A 207 8.64 18.82 9.02
C LEU A 207 8.95 19.96 10.00
N SER A 208 10.18 20.46 10.01
CA SER A 208 10.61 21.54 10.90
C SER A 208 10.00 22.89 10.49
N THR A 209 9.84 23.10 9.18
CA THR A 209 9.17 24.26 8.58
C THR A 209 8.30 23.77 7.42
N PRO A 210 7.05 23.34 7.67
CA PRO A 210 6.16 22.89 6.61
C PRO A 210 5.84 24.04 5.65
N SER A 211 5.93 23.77 4.34
CA SER A 211 5.30 24.61 3.33
C SER A 211 3.79 24.35 3.33
N GLU A 212 3.00 25.35 2.92
CA GLU A 212 1.57 25.18 2.68
C GLU A 212 1.25 25.45 1.19
N PRO A 213 0.81 24.43 0.42
CA PRO A 213 0.71 23.02 0.80
C PRO A 213 2.08 22.36 1.01
N ILE A 214 2.11 21.24 1.74
CA ILE A 214 3.29 20.39 1.85
C ILE A 214 3.60 19.82 0.44
N ASP A 215 4.82 19.99 -0.05
CA ASP A 215 5.24 19.38 -1.32
C ASP A 215 5.21 17.86 -1.22
N LEU A 216 4.21 17.26 -1.88
CA LEU A 216 4.00 15.82 -2.03
C LEU A 216 4.24 15.38 -3.49
N SER A 217 5.01 16.13 -4.28
CA SER A 217 5.33 15.74 -5.65
C SER A 217 6.12 14.44 -5.70
N LEU A 218 5.94 13.69 -6.80
CA LEU A 218 6.57 12.38 -6.98
C LEU A 218 8.11 12.40 -6.88
N PRO A 219 8.84 13.40 -7.43
CA PRO A 219 10.28 13.51 -7.24
C PRO A 219 10.66 13.64 -5.76
N THR A 220 9.99 14.53 -5.02
CA THR A 220 10.24 14.77 -3.59
C THR A 220 10.00 13.52 -2.74
N LEU A 221 8.88 12.82 -2.95
CA LEU A 221 8.59 11.55 -2.27
C LEU A 221 9.61 10.45 -2.61
N SER A 222 10.10 10.38 -3.85
CA SER A 222 11.13 9.41 -4.25
C SER A 222 12.50 9.72 -3.65
N GLN A 223 12.83 11.01 -3.50
CA GLN A 223 14.05 11.46 -2.82
C GLN A 223 13.98 11.17 -1.31
N ASP A 224 12.83 11.38 -0.68
CA ASP A 224 12.60 11.03 0.72
C ASP A 224 12.80 9.54 0.98
N LEU A 225 12.24 8.68 0.12
CA LEU A 225 12.41 7.23 0.23
C LEU A 225 13.89 6.83 0.08
N CYS A 226 14.63 7.47 -0.83
CA CYS A 226 16.06 7.29 -0.94
C CYS A 226 16.79 7.72 0.34
N ASN A 227 16.50 8.93 0.85
CA ASN A 227 17.09 9.47 2.06
C ASN A 227 16.85 8.57 3.27
N ALA A 228 15.62 8.06 3.44
CA ALA A 228 15.26 7.14 4.51
C ALA A 228 16.07 5.83 4.46
N ILE A 229 16.28 5.24 3.27
CA ILE A 229 17.13 4.05 3.09
C ILE A 229 18.59 4.36 3.50
N LEU A 230 19.15 5.47 3.00
CA LEU A 230 20.55 5.84 3.26
C LEU A 230 20.80 6.20 4.73
N LEU A 231 19.89 6.94 5.36
CA LEU A 231 19.96 7.30 6.77
C LEU A 231 19.75 6.08 7.67
N THR A 232 18.89 5.12 7.29
CA THR A 232 18.75 3.85 7.99
C THR A 232 20.06 3.06 7.95
N ALA A 233 20.66 2.91 6.76
CA ALA A 233 21.93 2.18 6.62
C ALA A 233 23.05 2.80 7.47
N LYS A 234 23.12 4.14 7.52
CA LYS A 234 24.03 4.87 8.41
C LYS A 234 23.73 4.65 9.89
N ALA A 235 22.48 4.80 10.31
CA ALA A 235 22.06 4.63 11.71
C ALA A 235 22.31 3.21 12.23
N MET A 236 22.09 2.21 11.37
CA MET A 236 22.32 0.79 11.68
C MET A 236 23.77 0.34 11.47
N SER A 237 24.68 1.25 11.09
CA SER A 237 26.09 0.96 10.79
C SER A 237 26.30 -0.21 9.81
N TRP A 238 25.45 -0.31 8.78
CA TRP A 238 25.56 -1.34 7.76
C TRP A 238 26.80 -1.09 6.88
N PRO A 239 27.67 -2.10 6.65
CA PRO A 239 28.86 -1.93 5.81
C PRO A 239 28.50 -1.70 4.34
N GLU A 240 27.43 -2.34 3.88
CA GLU A 240 26.82 -2.18 2.57
C GLU A 240 25.30 -2.18 2.72
N ILE A 241 24.57 -1.55 1.80
CA ILE A 241 23.10 -1.59 1.78
C ILE A 241 22.67 -3.00 1.35
N PRO A 242 21.86 -3.72 2.14
CA PRO A 242 21.40 -5.07 1.80
C PRO A 242 20.64 -5.10 0.46
N PRO A 243 20.58 -6.24 -0.25
CA PRO A 243 19.87 -6.35 -1.52
C PRO A 243 18.41 -5.90 -1.39
N LEU A 244 18.01 -4.92 -2.19
CA LEU A 244 16.73 -4.22 -2.05
C LEU A 244 15.63 -4.89 -2.88
N ILE A 245 14.47 -5.06 -2.24
CA ILE A 245 13.17 -5.21 -2.91
C ILE A 245 12.31 -4.02 -2.49
N LEU A 246 11.96 -3.15 -3.43
CA LEU A 246 11.02 -2.05 -3.14
C LEU A 246 9.58 -2.56 -3.28
N VAL A 247 8.68 -2.18 -2.38
CA VAL A 247 7.26 -2.55 -2.44
C VAL A 247 6.42 -1.32 -2.17
N GLY A 248 5.53 -0.96 -3.10
CA GLY A 248 4.74 0.26 -3.00
C GLY A 248 3.26 0.02 -3.26
N HIS A 249 2.39 0.50 -2.37
CA HIS A 249 0.93 0.46 -2.55
C HIS A 249 0.40 1.80 -3.03
N SER A 250 -0.47 1.80 -4.06
CA SER A 250 -1.13 3.01 -4.56
C SER A 250 -0.11 4.13 -4.87
N LEU A 251 -0.21 5.30 -4.22
CA LEU A 251 0.83 6.35 -4.25
C LEU A 251 2.26 5.79 -4.05
N GLY A 252 2.47 4.95 -3.04
CA GLY A 252 3.76 4.31 -2.79
C GLY A 252 4.25 3.45 -3.96
N GLY A 253 3.34 2.87 -4.75
CA GLY A 253 3.63 2.15 -5.99
C GLY A 253 4.25 3.05 -7.06
N ALA A 254 3.77 4.30 -7.15
CA ALA A 254 4.40 5.32 -7.97
C ALA A 254 5.77 5.74 -7.41
N VAL A 255 5.87 5.96 -6.10
CA VAL A 255 7.13 6.40 -5.45
C VAL A 255 8.27 5.38 -5.63
N VAL A 256 8.02 4.09 -5.40
CA VAL A 256 9.04 3.05 -5.64
C VAL A 256 9.40 2.92 -7.12
N THR A 257 8.45 3.18 -8.02
CA THR A 257 8.69 3.17 -9.46
C THR A 257 9.57 4.35 -9.88
N GLU A 258 9.33 5.56 -9.35
CA GLU A 258 10.18 6.74 -9.60
C GLU A 258 11.60 6.52 -9.06
N LEU A 259 11.73 6.00 -7.84
CA LEU A 259 13.02 5.68 -7.22
C LEU A 259 13.82 4.64 -8.03
N ALA A 260 13.15 3.65 -8.62
CA ALA A 260 13.77 2.68 -9.51
C ALA A 260 14.12 3.29 -10.90
N TYR A 261 13.30 4.22 -11.39
CA TYR A 261 13.44 4.86 -12.69
C TYR A 261 14.56 5.92 -12.75
N GLN A 262 14.75 6.67 -11.66
CA GLN A 262 15.73 7.74 -11.51
C GLN A 262 17.05 7.26 -10.90
N PRO A 263 18.20 7.92 -11.18
CA PRO A 263 19.50 7.56 -10.64
C PRO A 263 19.71 8.12 -9.22
N LEU A 264 18.74 7.91 -8.32
CA LEU A 264 18.78 8.43 -6.93
C LEU A 264 19.49 7.49 -5.96
N LEU A 265 19.32 6.18 -6.13
CA LEU A 265 20.04 5.18 -5.33
C LEU A 265 21.53 5.17 -5.74
N PRO A 266 22.46 5.04 -4.78
CA PRO A 266 23.89 4.96 -5.10
C PRO A 266 24.20 3.69 -5.90
N PRO A 267 25.24 3.68 -6.76
CA PRO A 267 25.60 2.50 -7.57
C PRO A 267 25.92 1.23 -6.78
N SER A 268 26.22 1.34 -5.48
CA SER A 268 26.42 0.22 -4.56
C SER A 268 25.13 -0.43 -4.06
N ALA A 269 23.97 0.24 -4.15
CA ALA A 269 22.69 -0.31 -3.72
C ALA A 269 22.16 -1.32 -4.75
N SER A 270 22.16 -2.61 -4.39
CA SER A 270 21.71 -3.67 -5.27
C SER A 270 20.18 -3.78 -5.29
N LEU A 271 19.51 -3.05 -6.20
CA LEU A 271 18.07 -3.20 -6.43
C LEU A 271 17.78 -4.49 -7.23
N LEU A 272 17.28 -5.51 -6.54
CA LEU A 272 16.89 -6.79 -7.16
C LEU A 272 15.57 -6.69 -7.90
N GLY A 273 14.61 -5.93 -7.38
CA GLY A 273 13.29 -5.77 -7.98
C GLY A 273 12.41 -4.75 -7.26
N TYR A 274 11.31 -4.38 -7.91
CA TYR A 274 10.25 -3.57 -7.30
C TYR A 274 8.86 -4.11 -7.62
N ALA A 275 7.97 -4.04 -6.62
CA ALA A 275 6.60 -4.50 -6.67
C ALA A 275 5.63 -3.33 -6.46
N VAL A 276 4.64 -3.24 -7.35
CA VAL A 276 3.58 -2.23 -7.32
C VAL A 276 2.27 -2.92 -6.95
N LEU A 277 1.56 -2.38 -5.95
CA LEU A 277 0.34 -2.96 -5.39
C LEU A 277 -0.87 -2.06 -5.67
N ASP A 278 -1.87 -2.65 -6.33
CA ASP A 278 -3.20 -2.12 -6.71
C ASP A 278 -3.21 -0.69 -7.28
N VAL A 279 -2.37 -0.45 -8.30
CA VAL A 279 -2.38 0.79 -9.07
C VAL A 279 -1.93 0.58 -10.52
N VAL A 280 -2.68 1.17 -11.45
CA VAL A 280 -2.38 1.24 -12.89
C VAL A 280 -2.76 2.63 -13.37
N GLU A 281 -1.94 3.26 -14.22
CA GLU A 281 -2.05 4.65 -14.65
C GLU A 281 -3.47 5.06 -15.08
N GLY A 282 -4.05 4.34 -16.05
CA GLY A 282 -5.41 4.64 -16.55
C GLY A 282 -6.47 4.59 -15.43
N SER A 283 -6.61 3.44 -14.78
CA SER A 283 -7.58 3.24 -13.70
C SER A 283 -7.40 4.21 -12.52
N ALA A 284 -6.16 4.62 -12.22
CA ALA A 284 -5.87 5.57 -11.16
C ALA A 284 -6.35 6.98 -11.52
N LEU A 285 -6.08 7.43 -12.75
CA LEU A 285 -6.52 8.74 -13.25
C LEU A 285 -8.05 8.82 -13.36
N ASP A 286 -8.72 7.74 -13.77
CA ASP A 286 -10.18 7.66 -13.79
C ASP A 286 -10.76 7.72 -12.36
N ALA A 287 -10.17 6.98 -11.41
CA ALA A 287 -10.59 6.98 -10.02
C ALA A 287 -10.50 8.37 -9.34
N LEU A 288 -9.54 9.22 -9.74
CA LEU A 288 -9.40 10.58 -9.20
C LEU A 288 -10.68 11.43 -9.36
N GLN A 289 -11.48 11.19 -10.41
CA GLN A 289 -12.73 11.91 -10.66
C GLN A 289 -13.76 11.67 -9.53
N SER A 290 -13.76 10.46 -8.96
CA SER A 290 -14.65 10.06 -7.87
C SER A 290 -14.10 10.35 -6.47
N MET A 291 -12.82 10.70 -6.36
CA MET A 291 -12.10 10.74 -5.08
C MET A 291 -12.66 11.80 -4.12
N GLN A 292 -13.14 12.95 -4.61
CA GLN A 292 -13.78 13.94 -3.74
C GLN A 292 -15.12 13.44 -3.16
N THR A 293 -15.89 12.67 -3.93
CA THR A 293 -17.11 12.00 -3.43
C THR A 293 -16.76 10.94 -2.39
N TYR A 294 -15.71 10.14 -2.60
CA TYR A 294 -15.23 9.21 -1.57
C TYR A 294 -14.81 9.94 -0.29
N LEU A 295 -14.04 11.03 -0.40
CA LEU A 295 -13.60 11.82 0.75
C LEU A 295 -14.76 12.43 1.55
N SER A 296 -15.83 12.89 0.90
CA SER A 296 -17.00 13.46 1.59
C SER A 296 -17.81 12.45 2.39
N THR A 297 -17.77 11.15 2.02
CA THR A 297 -18.41 10.07 2.81
C THR A 297 -17.65 9.67 4.08
N ARG A 298 -16.38 10.07 4.21
CA ARG A 298 -15.57 9.71 5.39
C ARG A 298 -16.07 10.46 6.63
N PRO A 299 -16.20 9.80 7.79
CA PRO A 299 -16.45 10.50 9.05
C PRO A 299 -15.36 11.54 9.29
N GLN A 300 -15.72 12.77 9.67
CA GLN A 300 -14.74 13.81 10.02
C GLN A 300 -13.87 13.45 11.24
N GLY A 301 -14.21 12.37 11.96
CA GLY A 301 -13.49 11.88 13.12
C GLY A 301 -14.29 10.86 13.92
N PHE A 302 -13.73 10.42 15.04
CA PHE A 302 -14.24 9.37 15.91
C PHE A 302 -14.23 9.82 17.38
N ASN A 303 -15.14 9.29 18.20
CA ASN A 303 -15.15 9.57 19.63
C ASN A 303 -14.03 8.80 20.35
N THR A 304 -13.69 7.62 19.83
CA THR A 304 -12.60 6.78 20.31
C THR A 304 -11.78 6.21 19.16
N LEU A 305 -10.53 5.83 19.43
CA LEU A 305 -9.68 5.09 18.50
C LEU A 305 -10.32 3.75 18.06
N LYS A 306 -11.09 3.11 18.95
CA LYS A 306 -11.79 1.83 18.70
C LYS A 306 -12.92 1.98 17.68
N GLU A 307 -13.69 3.05 17.74
CA GLU A 307 -14.67 3.39 16.69
C GLU A 307 -13.99 3.60 15.33
N GLY A 308 -12.78 4.19 15.31
CA GLY A 308 -11.98 4.34 14.10
C GLY A 308 -11.59 3.00 13.47
N ILE A 309 -11.09 2.06 14.29
CA ILE A 309 -10.76 0.70 13.86
C ILE A 309 -12.02 -0.03 13.36
N GLU A 310 -13.12 0.03 14.13
CA GLU A 310 -14.40 -0.60 13.78
C GLU A 310 -14.95 -0.05 12.45
N TRP A 311 -14.85 1.26 12.21
CA TRP A 311 -15.29 1.86 10.96
C TRP A 311 -14.55 1.28 9.75
N HIS A 312 -13.21 1.18 9.79
CA HIS A 312 -12.42 0.64 8.67
C HIS A 312 -12.73 -0.83 8.35
N VAL A 313 -13.02 -1.63 9.38
CA VAL A 313 -13.41 -3.04 9.22
C VAL A 313 -14.83 -3.14 8.66
N ARG A 314 -15.78 -2.36 9.20
CA ARG A 314 -17.20 -2.40 8.81
C ARG A 314 -17.44 -1.80 7.43
N SER A 315 -16.71 -0.75 7.05
CA SER A 315 -16.72 -0.19 5.69
C SER A 315 -16.02 -1.08 4.66
N ARG A 316 -15.33 -2.15 5.11
CA ARG A 316 -14.44 -2.99 4.29
C ARG A 316 -13.31 -2.22 3.60
N THR A 317 -12.95 -1.03 4.10
CA THR A 317 -11.75 -0.28 3.68
C THR A 317 -10.48 -1.08 4.02
N ILE A 318 -10.46 -1.74 5.19
CA ILE A 318 -9.47 -2.76 5.55
C ILE A 318 -10.26 -3.98 6.04
N ARG A 319 -10.31 -5.04 5.24
CA ARG A 319 -11.10 -6.26 5.50
C ARG A 319 -10.49 -7.09 6.63
N ASN A 320 -9.17 -7.03 6.80
CA ASN A 320 -8.46 -7.77 7.83
C ASN A 320 -8.45 -7.02 9.17
N SER A 321 -9.27 -7.48 10.11
CA SER A 321 -9.33 -6.96 11.49
C SER A 321 -7.98 -6.91 12.23
N VAL A 322 -7.03 -7.80 11.93
CA VAL A 322 -5.71 -7.79 12.58
C VAL A 322 -4.85 -6.65 12.01
N SER A 323 -4.91 -6.42 10.70
CA SER A 323 -4.21 -5.30 10.06
C SER A 323 -4.81 -3.95 10.49
N ALA A 324 -6.13 -3.81 10.45
CA ALA A 324 -6.81 -2.59 10.89
C ALA A 324 -6.46 -2.19 12.33
N ARG A 325 -6.31 -3.15 13.25
CA ARG A 325 -5.93 -2.89 14.65
C ARG A 325 -4.50 -2.40 14.85
N VAL A 326 -3.59 -2.60 13.89
CA VAL A 326 -2.22 -2.05 13.93
C VAL A 326 -2.05 -0.81 13.04
N SER A 327 -2.68 -0.76 11.87
CA SER A 327 -2.49 0.32 10.89
C SER A 327 -3.33 1.57 11.18
N VAL A 328 -4.62 1.41 11.53
CA VAL A 328 -5.56 2.52 11.76
C VAL A 328 -5.12 3.50 12.87
N PRO A 329 -4.52 3.07 14.00
CA PRO A 329 -4.07 3.99 15.04
C PRO A 329 -3.14 5.10 14.56
N ALA A 330 -2.23 4.80 13.63
CA ALA A 330 -1.32 5.80 13.06
C ALA A 330 -2.03 6.77 12.09
N LEU A 331 -3.23 6.44 11.60
CA LEU A 331 -4.01 7.30 10.70
C LEU A 331 -4.79 8.38 11.46
N LEU A 332 -4.82 8.31 12.80
CA LEU A 332 -5.58 9.20 13.66
C LEU A 332 -4.66 10.00 14.62
N VAL A 333 -5.19 11.13 15.08
CA VAL A 333 -4.59 12.03 16.09
C VAL A 333 -5.67 12.40 17.09
N ASP A 334 -5.37 12.31 18.38
CA ASP A 334 -6.22 12.84 19.45
C ASP A 334 -5.97 14.34 19.61
N THR A 335 -6.96 15.17 19.31
CA THR A 335 -6.84 16.63 19.42
C THR A 335 -6.98 17.16 20.86
N THR A 336 -7.35 16.31 21.82
CA THR A 336 -7.44 16.67 23.24
C THR A 336 -6.11 16.52 23.97
N ALA A 337 -5.24 15.61 23.51
CA ALA A 337 -3.91 15.41 24.09
C ALA A 337 -3.00 16.65 23.97
N THR A 338 -3.16 17.42 22.88
CA THR A 338 -2.32 18.60 22.56
C THR A 338 -2.42 19.74 23.59
N THR A 339 -3.44 19.77 24.45
CA THR A 339 -3.63 20.81 25.46
C THR A 339 -2.70 20.66 26.68
N THR A 340 -2.00 19.54 26.84
CA THR A 340 -1.13 19.28 28.01
C THR A 340 0.36 19.51 27.71
N THR A 341 0.71 20.66 27.13
CA THR A 341 2.11 21.13 27.09
C THR A 341 2.35 22.06 28.29
N THR A 342 3.24 21.65 29.19
CA THR A 342 3.60 22.38 30.42
C THR A 342 4.13 23.78 30.11
N THR A 343 3.29 24.80 30.22
CA THR A 343 3.75 26.18 30.38
C THR A 343 4.38 26.31 31.76
N VAL A 344 5.71 26.37 31.83
CA VAL A 344 6.43 26.76 33.04
C VAL A 344 6.24 28.27 33.23
N THR A 345 5.10 28.66 33.82
CA THR A 345 4.87 30.02 34.25
C THR A 345 5.69 30.30 35.50
N THR A 346 6.77 31.06 35.35
CA THR A 346 7.49 31.65 36.49
C THR A 346 6.52 32.47 37.33
N VAL A 347 6.32 32.06 38.58
CA VAL A 347 5.41 32.76 39.51
C VAL A 347 6.08 34.05 39.98
N THR A 348 5.61 35.18 39.47
CA THR A 348 5.85 36.51 40.06
C THR A 348 4.59 36.96 40.78
N THR A 349 4.68 37.11 42.10
CA THR A 349 3.53 37.39 42.97
C THR A 349 3.18 38.87 42.95
N THR A 350 2.02 39.24 42.38
CA THR A 350 1.38 40.53 42.62
C THR A 350 -0.12 40.35 42.83
N THR A 351 -0.63 40.77 43.98
CA THR A 351 -2.04 40.66 44.35
C THR A 351 -2.84 41.81 43.73
N THR A 352 -3.82 41.48 42.89
CA THR A 352 -4.87 42.43 42.46
C THR A 352 -6.23 41.77 42.60
N VAL A 353 -7.12 42.39 43.40
CA VAL A 353 -8.51 41.95 43.54
C VAL A 353 -9.31 42.47 42.36
N THR A 354 -10.08 41.62 41.69
CA THR A 354 -11.02 42.04 40.64
C THR A 354 -12.37 41.38 40.87
N THR A 355 -13.42 42.20 40.85
CA THR A 355 -14.82 41.85 41.10
C THR A 355 -15.39 40.95 40.01
N VAL A 356 -16.20 39.96 40.40
CA VAL A 356 -16.89 39.06 39.47
C VAL A 356 -18.17 39.72 38.98
N THR A 357 -18.34 39.82 37.66
CA THR A 357 -19.61 40.18 37.02
C THR A 357 -20.02 39.00 36.14
N GLU A 358 -21.13 38.34 36.47
CA GLU A 358 -21.62 37.21 35.67
C GLU A 358 -22.13 37.69 34.30
N GLN A 359 -21.66 37.03 33.23
CA GLN A 359 -22.13 37.21 31.87
C GLN A 359 -22.77 35.88 31.40
N PRO A 360 -23.90 35.89 30.67
CA PRO A 360 -24.59 34.64 30.30
C PRO A 360 -23.70 33.73 29.44
N PRO A 361 -23.82 32.39 29.55
CA PRO A 361 -23.03 31.47 28.76
C PRO A 361 -23.34 31.64 27.27
N SER A 362 -22.32 32.02 26.50
CA SER A 362 -22.35 32.00 25.05
C SER A 362 -22.52 30.54 24.54
N PRO A 363 -23.16 30.35 23.37
CA PRO A 363 -23.49 29.02 22.87
C PRO A 363 -22.21 28.21 22.63
N GLN A 364 -22.08 27.08 23.35
CA GLN A 364 -20.88 26.26 23.24
C GLN A 364 -20.73 25.68 21.83
N PRO A 365 -19.49 25.65 21.27
CA PRO A 365 -19.25 25.07 19.96
C PRO A 365 -19.60 23.58 19.98
N LYS A 366 -20.30 23.12 18.94
CA LYS A 366 -20.68 21.71 18.74
C LYS A 366 -19.46 20.82 19.00
N THR A 367 -19.57 19.89 19.95
CA THR A 367 -18.45 19.08 20.46
C THR A 367 -17.75 18.36 19.31
N SER A 368 -16.61 18.90 18.91
CA SER A 368 -15.74 18.37 17.87
C SER A 368 -15.19 17.02 18.35
N LYS A 369 -15.52 15.92 17.66
CA LYS A 369 -14.99 14.58 17.95
C LYS A 369 -13.45 14.62 18.15
N PRO A 370 -12.90 14.01 19.23
CA PRO A 370 -11.50 14.16 19.61
C PRO A 370 -10.52 13.48 18.64
N TRP A 371 -10.85 12.32 18.08
CA TRP A 371 -9.97 11.62 17.14
C TRP A 371 -10.20 12.12 15.72
N ARG A 372 -9.18 12.74 15.12
CA ARG A 372 -9.18 13.26 13.74
C ARG A 372 -8.24 12.47 12.85
N TRP A 373 -8.49 12.53 11.53
CA TRP A 373 -7.53 12.04 10.55
C TRP A 373 -6.22 12.82 10.65
N ARG A 374 -5.11 12.09 10.65
CA ARG A 374 -3.76 12.66 10.73
C ARG A 374 -3.39 13.47 9.48
N THR A 375 -3.76 12.97 8.31
CA THR A 375 -3.47 13.57 7.02
C THR A 375 -4.79 14.08 6.42
N ASP A 376 -4.87 15.39 6.14
CA ASP A 376 -5.92 15.90 5.26
C ASP A 376 -5.61 15.51 3.82
N LEU A 377 -6.16 14.37 3.41
CA LEU A 377 -5.96 13.85 2.07
C LEU A 377 -6.49 14.79 0.97
N SER A 378 -7.47 15.66 1.28
CA SER A 378 -8.03 16.61 0.29
C SER A 378 -7.03 17.70 -0.10
N SER A 379 -6.25 18.22 0.85
CA SER A 379 -5.14 19.17 0.62
C SER A 379 -4.11 18.68 -0.40
N THR A 380 -4.00 17.35 -0.58
CA THR A 380 -3.00 16.72 -1.46
C THR A 380 -3.45 16.65 -2.92
N GLN A 381 -4.70 17.05 -3.23
CA GLN A 381 -5.28 17.02 -4.58
C GLN A 381 -4.38 17.60 -5.69
N PRO A 382 -3.65 18.72 -5.50
CA PRO A 382 -2.80 19.29 -6.55
C PRO A 382 -1.72 18.34 -7.10
N PHE A 383 -1.33 17.32 -6.32
CA PHE A 383 -0.27 16.39 -6.69
C PHE A 383 -0.79 15.09 -7.34
N TRP A 384 -2.08 14.76 -7.19
CA TRP A 384 -2.64 13.44 -7.54
C TRP A 384 -2.36 13.02 -8.99
N GLN A 385 -2.60 13.91 -9.95
CA GLN A 385 -2.34 13.63 -11.36
C GLN A 385 -0.83 13.39 -11.63
N GLY A 386 0.03 14.16 -10.97
CA GLY A 386 1.49 14.05 -11.09
C GLY A 386 2.07 12.77 -10.48
N TRP A 387 1.32 12.04 -9.65
CA TRP A 387 1.72 10.73 -9.13
C TRP A 387 1.57 9.62 -10.18
N PHE A 388 0.54 9.67 -11.02
CA PHE A 388 0.15 8.56 -11.89
C PHE A 388 0.49 8.77 -13.37
N VAL A 389 0.59 10.01 -13.87
CA VAL A 389 0.94 10.28 -15.27
C VAL A 389 2.34 9.74 -15.62
N GLY A 390 2.40 8.88 -16.64
CA GLY A 390 3.59 8.17 -17.10
C GLY A 390 4.04 7.01 -16.21
N LEU A 391 3.26 6.62 -15.20
CA LEU A 391 3.60 5.52 -14.29
C LEU A 391 3.83 4.21 -15.05
N SER A 392 3.00 3.88 -16.04
CA SER A 392 3.10 2.59 -16.75
C SER A 392 4.37 2.51 -17.61
N LYS A 393 4.77 3.61 -18.27
CA LYS A 393 6.06 3.73 -18.98
C LYS A 393 7.26 3.56 -18.06
N LYS A 394 7.24 4.25 -16.91
CA LYS A 394 8.30 4.21 -15.90
C LYS A 394 8.42 2.82 -15.27
N PHE A 395 7.30 2.20 -14.93
CA PHE A 395 7.23 0.84 -14.37
C PHE A 395 7.86 -0.18 -15.34
N LEU A 396 7.54 -0.09 -16.63
CA LEU A 396 8.15 -0.93 -17.67
C LEU A 396 9.64 -0.60 -17.96
N GLY A 397 10.21 0.41 -17.30
CA GLY A 397 11.62 0.81 -17.42
C GLY A 397 11.97 1.55 -18.71
N GLN A 398 10.97 2.08 -19.43
CA GLN A 398 11.19 2.74 -20.73
C GLN A 398 11.93 4.07 -20.56
N GLY A 399 13.21 4.12 -20.91
CA GLY A 399 14.05 5.31 -20.70
C GLY A 399 14.63 5.45 -19.29
N ALA A 400 14.52 4.40 -18.45
CA ALA A 400 15.04 4.40 -17.09
C ALA A 400 16.55 4.67 -17.05
N LYS A 401 16.94 5.61 -16.18
CA LYS A 401 18.34 5.99 -15.89
C LYS A 401 18.85 5.38 -14.58
N GLY A 402 17.92 5.00 -13.70
CA GLY A 402 18.18 4.38 -12.41
C GLY A 402 18.39 2.86 -12.48
N PRO A 403 18.62 2.23 -11.30
CA PRO A 403 18.92 0.79 -11.21
C PRO A 403 17.73 -0.10 -11.64
N GLY A 404 16.52 0.45 -11.69
CA GLY A 404 15.30 -0.23 -12.14
C GLY A 404 15.36 -0.77 -13.57
N ARG A 405 16.31 -0.34 -14.41
CA ARG A 405 16.49 -0.87 -15.77
C ARG A 405 16.83 -2.37 -15.79
N GLY A 406 17.60 -2.85 -14.80
CA GLY A 406 17.99 -4.27 -14.68
C GLY A 406 17.18 -5.07 -13.66
N ALA A 407 16.40 -4.38 -12.83
CA ALA A 407 15.66 -4.97 -11.72
C ALA A 407 14.36 -5.67 -12.16
N GLY A 408 14.00 -6.74 -11.46
CA GLY A 408 12.73 -7.43 -11.60
C GLY A 408 11.53 -6.52 -11.34
N LYS A 409 10.39 -6.85 -11.93
CA LYS A 409 9.16 -6.04 -11.88
C LYS A 409 7.99 -6.91 -11.49
N MET A 410 7.18 -6.45 -10.56
CA MET A 410 5.98 -7.16 -10.14
C MET A 410 4.79 -6.20 -10.00
N LEU A 411 3.61 -6.66 -10.41
CA LEU A 411 2.34 -5.98 -10.25
C LEU A 411 1.37 -6.93 -9.55
N LEU A 412 0.80 -6.50 -8.41
CA LEU A 412 -0.28 -7.19 -7.72
C LEU A 412 -1.53 -6.33 -7.83
N LEU A 413 -2.64 -6.88 -8.33
CA LEU A 413 -3.91 -6.17 -8.45
C LEU A 413 -5.02 -6.89 -7.68
N ALA A 414 -6.01 -6.15 -7.20
CA ALA A 414 -7.27 -6.75 -6.75
C ALA A 414 -8.09 -7.26 -7.97
N GLY A 415 -8.07 -6.53 -9.10
CA GLY A 415 -8.81 -6.88 -10.32
C GLY A 415 -8.01 -6.64 -11.61
N THR A 416 -8.28 -7.45 -12.66
CA THR A 416 -7.62 -7.37 -13.98
C THR A 416 -8.24 -6.36 -14.94
N ASP A 417 -9.45 -5.89 -14.63
CA ASP A 417 -10.22 -4.83 -15.30
C ASP A 417 -9.46 -3.49 -15.44
N ARG A 418 -8.32 -3.36 -14.74
CA ARG A 418 -7.55 -2.13 -14.56
C ARG A 418 -6.31 -1.99 -15.42
N LEU A 419 -5.90 -3.05 -16.16
CA LEU A 419 -4.69 -3.00 -16.98
C LEU A 419 -4.87 -2.05 -18.18
N ASP A 420 -4.06 -1.00 -18.25
CA ASP A 420 -3.98 -0.15 -19.44
C ASP A 420 -3.29 -0.85 -20.62
N THR A 421 -3.34 -0.22 -21.79
CA THR A 421 -2.74 -0.71 -23.03
C THR A 421 -1.24 -1.01 -22.89
N GLU A 422 -0.48 -0.21 -22.15
CA GLU A 422 0.97 -0.36 -22.03
C GLU A 422 1.34 -1.53 -21.13
N LEU A 423 0.67 -1.65 -19.97
CA LEU A 423 0.85 -2.78 -19.07
C LEU A 423 0.32 -4.08 -19.67
N THR A 424 -0.74 -4.03 -20.48
CA THR A 424 -1.23 -5.18 -21.25
C THR A 424 -0.18 -5.65 -22.26
N ILE A 425 0.37 -4.74 -23.08
CA ILE A 425 1.47 -5.06 -24.01
C ILE A 425 2.71 -5.57 -23.25
N GLY A 426 3.04 -4.95 -22.12
CA GLY A 426 4.16 -5.35 -21.27
C GLY A 426 4.00 -6.75 -20.70
N GLN A 427 2.79 -7.12 -20.29
CA GLN A 427 2.46 -8.45 -19.77
C GLN A 427 2.54 -9.52 -20.87
N MET A 428 1.97 -9.25 -22.05
CA MET A 428 2.08 -10.14 -23.21
C MET A 428 3.53 -10.34 -23.68
N GLN A 429 4.42 -9.37 -23.39
CA GLN A 429 5.85 -9.45 -23.65
C GLN A 429 6.66 -10.04 -22.48
N GLY A 430 6.03 -10.46 -21.38
CA GLY A 430 6.71 -11.04 -20.22
C GLY A 430 7.64 -10.07 -19.46
N LYS A 431 7.39 -8.75 -19.55
CA LYS A 431 8.27 -7.72 -18.96
C LYS A 431 8.17 -7.61 -17.44
N TYR A 432 7.13 -8.17 -16.82
CA TYR A 432 6.93 -8.16 -15.37
C TYR A 432 6.13 -9.40 -14.94
N ALA A 433 6.11 -9.69 -13.64
CA ALA A 433 5.25 -10.71 -13.05
C ALA A 433 3.93 -10.08 -12.59
N LEU A 434 2.81 -10.61 -13.06
CA LEU A 434 1.47 -10.21 -12.62
C LEU A 434 0.90 -11.25 -11.65
N GLN A 435 0.26 -10.80 -10.58
CA GLN A 435 -0.58 -11.60 -9.70
C GLN A 435 -1.89 -10.85 -9.41
N VAL A 436 -2.98 -11.59 -9.23
CA VAL A 436 -4.33 -11.04 -9.07
C VAL A 436 -5.01 -11.68 -7.87
N PHE A 437 -5.54 -10.87 -6.96
CA PHE A 437 -6.19 -11.32 -5.74
C PHE A 437 -7.63 -10.76 -5.64
N PRO A 438 -8.62 -11.37 -6.32
CA PRO A 438 -10.01 -10.87 -6.37
C PRO A 438 -10.74 -10.89 -5.01
N GLU A 439 -10.20 -11.59 -4.02
CA GLU A 439 -10.71 -11.60 -2.64
C GLU A 439 -10.37 -10.33 -1.85
N ALA A 440 -9.40 -9.52 -2.31
CA ALA A 440 -8.99 -8.29 -1.64
C ALA A 440 -9.86 -7.08 -2.04
N GLY A 441 -9.89 -6.06 -1.18
CA GLY A 441 -10.19 -4.69 -1.58
C GLY A 441 -8.93 -3.98 -2.09
N HIS A 442 -8.91 -2.65 -2.01
CA HIS A 442 -7.78 -1.83 -2.49
C HIS A 442 -6.46 -2.10 -1.73
N PHE A 443 -6.53 -2.43 -0.44
CA PHE A 443 -5.35 -2.64 0.41
C PHE A 443 -4.94 -4.13 0.40
N VAL A 444 -4.51 -4.64 -0.76
CA VAL A 444 -4.18 -6.06 -0.97
C VAL A 444 -3.19 -6.63 0.06
N HIS A 445 -2.24 -5.80 0.53
CA HIS A 445 -1.24 -6.15 1.54
C HIS A 445 -1.78 -6.20 2.97
N GLU A 446 -2.85 -5.45 3.28
CA GLU A 446 -3.53 -5.51 4.58
C GLU A 446 -4.59 -6.62 4.60
N ASP A 447 -5.34 -6.77 3.52
CA ASP A 447 -6.43 -7.73 3.38
C ASP A 447 -5.93 -9.18 3.27
N LEU A 448 -4.90 -9.41 2.45
CA LEU A 448 -4.33 -10.74 2.16
C LEU A 448 -2.81 -10.76 2.37
N PRO A 449 -2.31 -10.47 3.59
CA PRO A 449 -0.87 -10.34 3.86
C PRO A 449 -0.11 -11.64 3.59
N GLU A 450 -0.71 -12.81 3.87
CA GLU A 450 -0.03 -14.08 3.62
C GLU A 450 0.12 -14.39 2.12
N LYS A 451 -0.95 -14.25 1.33
CA LYS A 451 -0.89 -14.44 -0.14
C LYS A 451 0.07 -13.45 -0.79
N THR A 452 0.07 -12.20 -0.30
CA THR A 452 1.01 -11.16 -0.73
C THR A 452 2.45 -11.49 -0.36
N ALA A 453 2.71 -12.03 0.83
CA ALA A 453 4.03 -12.48 1.26
C ALA A 453 4.56 -13.65 0.42
N VAL A 454 3.71 -14.63 0.06
CA VAL A 454 4.08 -15.72 -0.87
C VAL A 454 4.59 -15.13 -2.19
N ALA A 455 3.78 -14.24 -2.79
CA ALA A 455 4.11 -13.62 -4.07
C ALA A 455 5.43 -12.83 -4.02
N LEU A 456 5.65 -12.02 -2.97
CA LEU A 456 6.85 -11.20 -2.81
C LEU A 456 8.11 -12.02 -2.49
N VAL A 457 8.01 -13.07 -1.66
CA VAL A 457 9.16 -13.93 -1.33
C VAL A 457 9.57 -14.77 -2.55
N ASP A 458 8.62 -15.31 -3.32
CA ASP A 458 8.94 -16.04 -4.55
C ASP A 458 9.44 -15.11 -5.67
N PHE A 459 9.00 -13.85 -5.70
CA PHE A 459 9.56 -12.83 -6.57
C PHE A 459 11.01 -12.49 -6.20
N TYR A 460 11.32 -12.29 -4.91
CA TYR A 460 12.69 -12.12 -4.44
C TYR A 460 13.57 -13.32 -4.85
N ARG A 461 13.16 -14.56 -4.55
CA ARG A 461 13.91 -15.78 -4.87
C ARG A 461 14.25 -15.92 -6.37
N ARG A 462 13.37 -15.46 -7.26
CA ARG A 462 13.60 -15.47 -8.73
C ARG A 462 14.58 -14.40 -9.19
N ASN A 463 14.70 -13.29 -8.47
CA ASN A 463 15.56 -12.16 -8.84
C ASN A 463 16.90 -12.17 -8.09
N ASP A 464 17.02 -12.91 -6.98
CA ASP A 464 18.29 -13.12 -6.29
C ASP A 464 19.20 -14.06 -7.10
N ARG A 465 20.19 -13.46 -7.74
CA ARG A 465 21.20 -14.17 -8.54
C ARG A 465 22.39 -14.67 -7.71
N SER A 466 22.40 -14.51 -6.39
CA SER A 466 23.47 -15.03 -5.53
C SER A 466 23.56 -16.56 -5.56
N ALA A 467 22.43 -17.25 -5.75
CA ALA A 467 22.35 -18.70 -5.88
C ALA A 467 22.70 -19.24 -7.28
N LEU A 468 22.82 -18.37 -8.30
CA LEU A 468 23.19 -18.78 -9.66
C LEU A 468 24.71 -18.98 -9.75
N VAL A 469 25.16 -20.18 -9.41
CA VAL A 469 26.51 -20.66 -9.72
C VAL A 469 26.62 -20.85 -11.23
N LEU A 470 27.01 -19.79 -11.94
CA LEU A 470 27.46 -19.90 -13.32
C LEU A 470 28.72 -20.78 -13.37
N PRO A 471 28.86 -21.69 -14.36
CA PRO A 471 30.12 -22.36 -14.60
C PRO A 471 31.25 -21.33 -14.76
N PRO A 472 32.44 -21.55 -14.16
CA PRO A 472 33.57 -20.65 -14.32
C PRO A 472 33.86 -20.46 -15.82
N LYS A 473 34.22 -19.23 -16.21
CA LYS A 473 34.41 -18.93 -17.63
C LYS A 473 35.53 -19.81 -18.19
N VAL A 474 35.44 -20.19 -19.46
CA VAL A 474 36.50 -20.93 -20.16
C VAL A 474 37.85 -20.22 -20.03
N SER A 475 37.87 -18.88 -20.05
CA SER A 475 39.07 -18.08 -19.80
C SER A 475 39.65 -18.23 -18.39
N GLU A 476 38.81 -18.41 -17.36
CA GLU A 476 39.22 -18.62 -15.97
C GLU A 476 39.72 -20.05 -15.75
N LEU A 477 39.09 -21.05 -16.40
CA LEU A 477 39.55 -22.44 -16.41
C LEU A 477 40.94 -22.57 -17.07
N LEU A 478 41.13 -21.92 -18.22
CA LEU A 478 42.42 -21.87 -18.91
C LEU A 478 43.48 -21.14 -18.08
N ALA A 479 43.13 -20.01 -17.43
CA ALA A 479 44.04 -19.29 -16.53
C ALA A 479 44.42 -20.09 -15.27
N GLN A 480 43.56 -21.03 -14.85
CA GLN A 480 43.84 -21.97 -13.75
C GLN A 480 44.63 -23.22 -14.22
N GLY A 481 45.08 -23.27 -15.47
CA GLY A 481 45.83 -24.41 -16.02
C GLY A 481 45.00 -25.69 -16.18
N ARG A 482 43.67 -25.62 -16.04
CA ARG A 482 42.78 -26.75 -16.32
C ARG A 482 42.66 -26.91 -17.83
N ARG A 483 42.88 -28.13 -18.33
CA ARG A 483 42.49 -28.48 -19.70
C ARG A 483 40.97 -28.38 -19.80
N VAL A 484 40.50 -27.61 -20.78
CA VAL A 484 39.10 -27.45 -21.18
C VAL A 484 38.80 -28.41 -22.32
#